data_AF-A0A832WM68-F1
#
_entry.id   AF-A0A832WM68-F1
#
_cell.length_a   1.000
_cell.length_b   1.000
_cell.length_c   1.000
_cell.angle_alpha   90.00
_cell.angle_beta   90.00
_cell.angle_gamma   90.00
#
_symmetry.space_group_name_H-M   'P 1'
#
loop_
_entity.id
_entity.type
_entity.pdbx_description
1 polymer ?
#
loop_
_entity_poly.entity_id
_entity_poly.type
_entity_poly.pdbx_seq_one_letter_code
_entity_poly.pdbx_strand_id
1 'polypeptide(L)' 'MLLKKCPKCSSRIENDTFRDFQYCSVCGYWTRKDTARLEPLIILE' A
#
# COMPACT_ATOMS: atom_id res chain seq x y z
N MET A 1 -2.70 6.82 -5.75
CA MET A 1 -1.69 5.82 -6.12
C MET A 1 -2.04 4.45 -5.52
N LEU A 2 -2.18 3.42 -6.37
CA LEU A 2 -2.46 2.03 -5.95
C LEU A 2 -1.17 1.20 -5.99
N LEU A 3 -0.95 0.39 -4.95
CA LEU A 3 0.12 -0.60 -4.94
C LEU A 3 -0.22 -1.75 -5.91
N LYS A 4 0.76 -2.20 -6.71
CA LYS A 4 0.62 -3.39 -7.58
C LYS A 4 1.08 -4.68 -6.88
N LYS A 5 1.99 -4.55 -5.91
CA LYS A 5 2.56 -5.65 -5.13
C LYS A 5 2.46 -5.33 -3.63
N CYS A 6 2.33 -6.38 -2.83
CA CYS A 6 2.37 -6.28 -1.38
C CYS A 6 3.78 -5.85 -0.92
N PRO A 7 3.91 -4.79 -0.11
CA PRO A 7 5.20 -4.32 0.36
C PRO A 7 5.86 -5.27 1.38
N LYS A 8 5.09 -6.18 2.01
CA LYS A 8 5.63 -7.17 2.96
C LYS A 8 6.18 -8.42 2.29
N CYS A 9 5.42 -9.01 1.35
CA CYS A 9 5.72 -10.34 0.80
C CYS A 9 5.89 -10.36 -0.72
N SER A 10 5.81 -9.21 -1.39
CA SER A 10 5.94 -9.05 -2.85
C SER A 10 4.89 -9.77 -3.72
N SER A 11 3.94 -10.48 -3.12
CA SER A 11 2.80 -11.08 -3.81
C SER A 11 1.92 -10.02 -4.47
N ARG A 12 1.09 -10.42 -5.43
CA ARG A 12 0.07 -9.54 -5.99
C ARG A 12 -0.86 -9.06 -4.87
N ILE A 13 -1.11 -7.76 -4.81
CA ILE A 13 -2.08 -7.18 -3.88
C ILE A 13 -3.43 -7.06 -4.59
N GLU A 14 -4.49 -7.42 -3.89
CA GLU A 14 -5.84 -7.35 -4.41
C GLU A 14 -6.42 -5.96 -4.18
N ASN A 15 -7.10 -5.45 -5.21
CA ASN A 15 -7.83 -4.20 -5.15
C ASN A 15 -9.28 -4.54 -4.86
N ASP A 16 -9.72 -4.33 -3.62
CA ASP A 16 -11.16 -4.27 -3.36
C ASP A 16 -11.67 -2.98 -4.00
N THR A 17 -12.40 -3.06 -5.11
CA THR A 17 -12.93 -1.89 -5.83
C THR A 17 -14.01 -1.15 -5.03
N PHE A 18 -14.66 -1.80 -4.07
CA PHE A 18 -15.74 -1.22 -3.27
C PHE A 18 -15.27 -0.54 -1.99
N ARG A 19 -14.05 -0.84 -1.53
CA ARG A 19 -13.50 -0.28 -0.29
C ARG A 19 -12.28 0.57 -0.59
N ASP A 20 -12.06 1.63 0.18
CA ASP A 20 -10.87 2.49 0.08
C ASP A 20 -9.58 1.81 0.54
N PHE A 21 -9.48 0.48 0.38
CA PHE A 21 -8.39 -0.33 0.91
C PHE A 21 -7.85 -1.28 -0.16
N GLN A 22 -6.59 -1.66 0.01
CA GLN A 22 -5.94 -2.75 -0.70
C GLN A 22 -5.56 -3.82 0.32
N TYR A 23 -5.73 -5.08 -0.05
CA TYR A 23 -5.51 -6.23 0.84
C TYR A 23 -4.63 -7.28 0.15
N CYS A 24 -3.75 -7.92 0.91
CA CYS A 24 -2.94 -9.03 0.46
C CYS A 24 -3.45 -10.32 1.10
N SER A 25 -4.05 -11.18 0.28
CA SER A 25 -4.56 -12.49 0.69
C SER A 25 -3.48 -13.49 1.14
N VAL A 26 -2.20 -13.23 0.82
CA VAL A 26 -1.08 -14.12 1.16
C VAL A 26 -0.57 -13.90 2.57
N CYS A 27 -0.38 -12.64 2.99
CA CYS A 27 0.24 -12.31 4.29
C CYS A 27 -0.65 -11.47 5.21
N GLY A 28 -1.87 -11.16 4.80
CA GLY A 28 -2.82 -10.36 5.56
C GLY A 28 -2.51 -8.85 5.62
N TYR A 29 -1.53 -8.36 4.85
CA TYR A 29 -1.26 -6.92 4.75
C TYR A 29 -2.49 -6.18 4.21
N TRP A 30 -2.83 -5.03 4.79
CA TRP A 30 -3.82 -4.13 4.25
C TRP A 30 -3.36 -2.68 4.37
N THR A 31 -3.83 -1.83 3.47
CA THR A 31 -3.59 -0.38 3.51
C THR A 31 -4.76 0.38 2.92
N ARG A 32 -4.91 1.66 3.26
CA ARG A 32 -5.84 2.54 2.55
C ARG A 32 -5.27 2.95 1.20
N LYS A 33 -6.11 2.98 0.17
CA LYS A 33 -5.80 3.58 -1.13
C LYS A 33 -5.39 5.04 -0.92
N ASP A 34 -4.50 5.54 -1.76
CA ASP A 34 -4.05 6.94 -1.77
C ASP A 34 -3.34 7.44 -0.50
N THR A 35 -2.93 6.55 0.41
CA THR A 35 -2.03 6.90 1.54
C THR A 35 -0.55 6.96 1.14
N ALA A 36 -0.23 6.72 -0.13
CA ALA A 36 1.15 6.65 -0.59
C ALA A 36 1.71 8.03 -0.99
N ARG A 37 2.23 8.75 0.02
CA ARG A 37 3.56 9.40 0.10
C ARG A 37 3.50 10.64 1.01
N LEU A 38 3.97 10.49 2.24
CA LEU A 38 4.80 11.53 2.86
C LEU A 38 6.21 11.22 2.35
N GLU A 39 6.69 11.97 1.37
CA GLU A 39 8.14 11.97 1.11
C GLU A 39 8.82 12.37 2.43
N PRO A 40 9.89 11.68 2.87
CA PRO A 40 10.62 12.13 4.03
C PRO A 40 11.10 13.56 3.76
N LEU A 41 10.66 14.51 4.59
CA LEU A 41 11.25 15.85 4.62
C LEU A 41 12.69 15.65 5.13
N ILE A 42 13.65 15.63 4.22
CA ILE A 42 15.06 15.72 4.59
C ILE A 42 15.24 17.15 5.11
N ILE A 43 15.29 17.32 6.43
CA ILE A 43 15.75 18.56 7.05
C ILE A 43 17.28 18.48 6.99
N LEU A 44 17.87 19.18 6.01
CA LEU A 44 19.30 19.48 6.02
C LEU A 44 19.49 20.58 7.07
N GLU A 45 20.21 20.27 8.15
CA GLU A 45 20.82 21.28 9.04
C GLU A 45 22.06 21.89 8.39
#